data_AF-A0A9N9FH60-F1
#
_entry.id   AF-A0A9N9FH60-F1
#
_cell.length_a   1.000
_cell.length_b   1.000
_cell.length_c   1.000
_cell.angle_alpha   90.00
_cell.angle_beta   90.00
_cell.angle_gamma   90.00
#
_symmetry.space_group_name_H-M   'P 1'
#
loop_
_entity.id
_entity.type
_entity.pdbx_description
1 polymer ?
#
loop_
_entity_poly.entity_id
_entity_poly.type
_entity_poly.pdbx_seq_one_letter_code
_entity_poly.pdbx_strand_id
1 'polypeptide(L)'
;MSTPESLDLKTVKELWDQNQNKNQNKLHKKKRTENITQVIADGIQDDNLLDSNHVTEISATAFHQNSSVLLLDLAQLFDKATDAKYSAIKANQEETLCWTNYGKEFIIQYNDLVKNSNGKIGEKKAKGIIYDKILEHLNIIRERRAYVASQNCSEVSKFVVWF
;
A
#
# COMPACT_ATOMS: atom_id res chain seq x y z
N MET A 1 39.00 -12.73 -15.69
CA MET A 1 37.53 -12.91 -15.72
C MET A 1 37.12 -13.31 -14.32
N SER A 2 36.46 -12.42 -13.57
CA SER A 2 36.07 -12.67 -12.19
C SER A 2 34.69 -13.34 -12.14
N THR A 3 34.64 -14.48 -11.47
CA THR A 3 33.44 -15.30 -11.23
C THR A 3 32.43 -14.53 -10.36
N PRO A 4 31.11 -14.58 -10.64
CA PRO A 4 30.14 -13.96 -9.75
C PRO A 4 29.99 -14.80 -8.48
N GLU A 5 30.15 -14.13 -7.34
CA GLU A 5 29.99 -14.67 -6.00
C GLU A 5 28.59 -15.27 -5.82
N SER A 6 28.53 -16.58 -5.62
CA SER A 6 27.30 -17.30 -5.26
C SER A 6 26.96 -16.96 -3.81
N LEU A 7 25.95 -16.11 -3.60
CA LEU A 7 25.43 -15.82 -2.26
C LEU A 7 24.81 -17.07 -1.65
N ASP A 8 25.38 -17.51 -0.52
CA ASP A 8 24.93 -18.67 0.24
C ASP A 8 23.52 -18.44 0.82
N LEU A 9 22.71 -19.49 0.87
CA LEU A 9 21.34 -19.48 1.42
C LEU A 9 21.29 -18.99 2.87
N LYS A 10 22.38 -19.20 3.61
CA LYS A 10 22.54 -18.69 4.98
C LYS A 10 22.60 -17.16 5.00
N THR A 11 23.31 -16.55 4.06
CA THR A 11 23.44 -15.09 3.90
C THR A 11 22.11 -14.46 3.47
N VAL A 12 21.34 -15.12 2.60
CA VAL A 12 20.01 -14.65 2.18
C VAL A 12 19.03 -14.66 3.36
N LYS A 13 19.08 -15.70 4.19
CA LYS A 13 18.25 -15.80 5.40
C LYS A 13 18.62 -14.72 6.43
N GLU A 14 19.92 -14.46 6.63
CA GLU A 14 20.41 -13.39 7.51
C GLU A 14 19.96 -12.00 7.04
N LEU A 15 19.99 -11.73 5.73
CA LEU A 15 19.49 -10.47 5.17
C LEU A 15 17.98 -10.31 5.33
N TRP A 16 17.21 -11.39 5.21
CA TRP A 16 15.76 -11.38 5.46
C TRP A 16 15.45 -11.05 6.92
N ASP A 17 16.12 -11.73 7.86
CA ASP A 17 15.92 -11.56 9.30
C ASP A 17 16.37 -10.16 9.77
N GLN A 18 17.45 -9.61 9.20
CA GLN A 18 17.87 -8.23 9.43
C GLN A 18 16.86 -7.18 8.93
N ASN A 19 16.16 -7.44 7.83
CA ASN A 19 15.16 -6.54 7.29
C ASN A 19 13.85 -6.56 8.10
N GLN A 20 13.50 -7.71 8.68
CA GLN A 20 12.39 -7.85 9.63
C GLN A 20 12.66 -7.09 10.95
N ASN A 21 13.89 -7.17 11.48
CA ASN A 21 14.28 -6.44 12.69
C ASN A 21 14.35 -4.91 12.50
N LYS A 22 14.68 -4.43 11.28
CA LYS A 22 14.60 -2.98 10.97
C LYS A 22 13.17 -2.44 10.95
N ASN A 23 12.17 -3.25 10.60
CA ASN A 23 10.77 -2.84 10.59
C ASN A 23 10.13 -2.83 11.99
N GLN A 24 10.61 -3.65 12.92
CA GLN A 24 10.15 -3.66 14.32
C GLN A 24 10.70 -2.46 15.13
N ASN A 25 11.89 -1.96 14.79
CA ASN A 25 12.55 -0.86 15.51
C ASN A 25 12.08 0.55 15.11
N LYS A 26 11.03 0.69 14.28
CA LYS A 26 10.39 1.98 13.96
C LYS A 26 8.97 2.10 14.52
N LEU A 27 8.71 1.46 15.67
CA LEU A 27 7.57 1.76 16.53
C LEU A 27 8.02 2.52 17.78
N HIS A 28 8.71 3.65 17.61
CA HIS A 28 8.75 4.67 18.64
C HIS A 28 7.43 5.45 18.59
N LYS A 29 6.37 4.85 19.15
CA LYS A 29 5.30 5.63 19.77
C LYS A 29 5.96 6.50 20.86
N LYS A 30 5.61 7.79 20.89
CA LYS A 30 6.03 8.80 21.87
C LYS A 30 7.29 9.63 21.53
N LYS A 31 7.27 10.34 20.38
CA LYS A 31 8.04 11.60 20.22
C LYS A 31 7.53 12.56 19.13
N ARG A 32 6.30 12.38 18.61
CA ARG A 32 5.72 13.26 17.58
C ARG A 32 4.59 14.14 18.11
N THR A 33 3.85 13.66 19.11
CA THR A 33 2.82 14.47 19.80
C THR A 33 3.45 15.64 20.54
N GLU A 34 4.61 15.45 21.19
CA GLU A 34 5.32 16.49 21.94
C GLU A 34 5.80 17.66 21.04
N ASN A 35 6.16 17.40 19.78
CA ASN A 35 6.58 18.44 18.85
C ASN A 35 5.40 19.31 18.38
N ILE A 36 4.22 18.71 18.19
CA ILE A 36 2.99 19.44 17.81
C ILE A 36 2.48 20.28 18.99
N THR A 37 2.52 19.75 20.22
CA THR A 37 2.14 20.53 21.41
C THR A 37 3.07 21.71 21.64
N GLN A 38 4.37 21.56 21.36
CA GLN A 38 5.36 22.64 21.46
C GLN A 38 5.10 23.76 20.42
N VAL A 39 4.85 23.39 19.16
CA VAL A 39 4.57 24.37 18.08
C VAL A 39 3.27 25.16 18.34
N ILE A 40 2.28 24.54 18.99
CA ILE A 40 1.03 25.22 19.38
C ILE A 40 1.27 26.16 20.57
N ALA A 41 2.12 25.79 21.54
CA ALA A 41 2.43 26.63 22.69
C ALA A 41 3.25 27.87 22.30
N ASP A 42 4.21 27.71 21.39
CA ASP A 42 5.07 28.81 20.92
C ASP A 42 4.30 29.76 19.97
N GLY A 43 3.28 29.27 19.24
CA GLY A 43 2.47 30.08 18.32
C GLY A 43 1.39 30.96 18.97
N ILE A 44 1.11 30.79 20.27
CA ILE A 44 0.10 31.59 20.99
C ILE A 44 0.71 32.85 21.64
N GLN A 45 2.04 32.97 21.67
CA GLN A 45 2.70 34.00 22.48
C GLN A 45 2.78 35.40 21.84
N ASP A 46 2.49 35.54 20.55
CA ASP A 46 2.85 36.75 19.79
C ASP A 46 1.69 37.56 19.16
N ASP A 47 0.42 37.38 19.58
CA ASP A 47 -0.67 38.23 19.13
C ASP A 47 -1.42 38.95 20.28
N ASN A 48 -0.81 40.06 20.69
CA ASN A 48 -1.42 41.36 21.00
C ASN A 48 -2.51 41.48 22.10
N LEU A 49 -2.10 42.14 23.19
CA LEU A 49 -2.66 43.44 23.62
C LEU A 49 -3.85 43.94 22.77
N LEU A 50 -5.07 43.90 23.30
CA LEU A 50 -6.01 44.99 23.10
C LEU A 50 -6.90 45.21 24.33
N ASP A 51 -6.63 46.37 24.91
CA ASP A 51 -7.42 47.14 25.84
C ASP A 51 -8.91 47.23 25.45
N SER A 52 -9.75 46.86 26.40
CA SER A 52 -10.99 47.52 26.83
C SER A 52 -11.81 48.32 25.79
N ASN A 53 -13.05 47.84 25.61
CA ASN A 53 -14.27 48.61 25.28
C ASN A 53 -14.47 49.10 23.83
N HIS A 54 -15.05 48.24 22.99
CA HIS A 54 -16.14 48.67 22.10
C HIS A 54 -17.07 47.50 21.77
N VAL A 55 -18.37 47.75 21.88
CA VAL A 55 -19.48 46.86 21.54
C VAL A 55 -19.34 46.31 20.12
N THR A 56 -19.28 44.99 19.99
CA THR A 56 -19.92 44.24 18.91
C THR A 56 -20.24 42.86 19.46
N GLU A 57 -21.44 42.73 20.02
CA GLU A 57 -22.04 41.47 20.46
C GLU A 57 -22.49 40.67 19.22
N ILE A 58 -21.54 40.27 18.38
CA ILE A 58 -21.77 39.26 17.36
C ILE A 58 -20.52 38.38 17.31
N SER A 59 -20.72 37.08 17.52
CA SER A 59 -19.83 35.98 17.09
C SER A 59 -18.80 35.39 18.07
N ALA A 60 -19.15 35.16 19.34
CA ALA A 60 -18.42 34.13 20.12
C ALA A 60 -19.00 32.72 19.90
N THR A 61 -20.33 32.61 19.80
CA THR A 61 -21.05 31.35 19.56
C THR A 61 -20.93 30.84 18.13
N ALA A 62 -20.90 31.73 17.13
CA ALA A 62 -20.69 31.35 15.73
C ALA A 62 -19.27 30.83 15.48
N PHE A 63 -18.25 31.46 16.07
CA PHE A 63 -16.85 31.00 15.95
C PHE A 63 -16.62 29.64 16.66
N HIS A 64 -17.24 29.42 17.81
CA HIS A 64 -17.10 28.15 18.55
C HIS A 64 -17.71 26.95 17.80
N GLN A 65 -18.87 27.14 17.16
CA GLN A 65 -19.52 26.08 16.39
C GLN A 65 -18.77 25.81 15.08
N ASN A 66 -18.33 26.86 14.39
CA ASN A 66 -17.56 26.73 13.15
C ASN A 66 -16.20 26.06 13.38
N SER A 67 -15.51 26.38 14.49
CA SER A 67 -14.26 25.73 14.87
C SER A 67 -14.45 24.23 15.16
N SER A 68 -15.52 23.86 15.88
CA SER A 68 -15.83 22.45 16.15
C SER A 68 -16.17 21.65 14.88
N VAL A 69 -16.85 22.28 13.91
CA VAL A 69 -17.18 21.64 12.62
C VAL A 69 -15.91 21.47 11.77
N LEU A 70 -15.05 22.50 11.68
CA LEU A 70 -13.77 22.41 10.97
C LEU A 70 -12.84 21.34 11.56
N LEU A 71 -12.81 21.20 12.89
CA LEU A 71 -12.03 20.16 13.56
C LEU A 71 -12.57 18.75 13.27
N LEU A 72 -13.89 18.59 13.15
CA LEU A 72 -14.50 17.31 12.77
C LEU A 72 -14.15 16.95 11.32
N ASP A 73 -14.21 17.91 10.40
CA ASP A 73 -13.85 17.71 8.99
C ASP A 73 -12.38 17.31 8.85
N LEU A 74 -11.48 17.95 9.59
CA LEU A 74 -10.06 17.59 9.63
C LEU A 74 -9.84 16.17 10.17
N ALA A 75 -10.56 15.78 11.23
CA ALA A 75 -10.48 14.43 11.77
C ALA A 75 -10.95 13.38 10.75
N GLN A 76 -12.04 13.65 10.03
CA GLN A 76 -12.52 12.76 8.97
C GLN A 76 -11.54 12.64 7.80
N LEU A 77 -10.90 13.74 7.40
CA LEU A 77 -9.88 13.72 6.36
C LEU A 77 -8.65 12.93 6.81
N PHE A 78 -8.23 13.10 8.07
CA PHE A 78 -7.11 12.35 8.63
C PHE A 78 -7.39 10.84 8.72
N ASP A 79 -8.61 10.46 9.12
CA ASP A 79 -9.08 9.08 9.16
C ASP A 79 -9.04 8.44 7.76
N LYS A 80 -9.67 9.08 6.77
CA LYS A 80 -9.63 8.66 5.36
C LYS A 80 -8.20 8.52 4.81
N ALA A 81 -7.31 9.46 5.15
CA ALA A 81 -5.92 9.41 4.72
C ALA A 81 -5.16 8.23 5.37
N THR A 82 -5.47 7.93 6.63
CA THR A 82 -4.88 6.81 7.37
C THR A 82 -5.36 5.47 6.81
N ASP A 83 -6.65 5.36 6.51
CA ASP A 83 -7.25 4.18 5.89
C ASP A 83 -6.71 3.93 4.48
N ALA A 84 -6.59 4.98 3.67
CA ALA A 84 -5.99 4.89 2.34
C ALA A 84 -4.53 4.41 2.42
N LYS A 85 -3.76 4.95 3.38
CA LYS A 85 -2.39 4.50 3.63
C LYS A 85 -2.33 3.03 4.05
N TYR A 86 -3.19 2.60 4.97
CA TYR A 86 -3.24 1.21 5.41
C TYR A 86 -3.58 0.27 4.24
N SER A 87 -4.57 0.64 3.44
CA SER A 87 -4.97 -0.11 2.25
C SER A 87 -3.84 -0.23 1.24
N ALA A 88 -3.08 0.85 0.99
CA ALA A 88 -1.92 0.83 0.12
C ALA A 88 -0.80 -0.08 0.66
N ILE A 89 -0.53 -0.04 1.97
CA ILE A 89 0.45 -0.94 2.60
C ILE A 89 0.03 -2.40 2.41
N LYS A 90 -1.24 -2.72 2.66
CA LYS A 90 -1.77 -4.08 2.50
C LYS A 90 -1.68 -4.55 1.05
N ALA A 91 -2.04 -3.71 0.08
CA ALA A 91 -1.90 -4.01 -1.34
C ALA A 91 -0.45 -4.30 -1.72
N ASN A 92 0.51 -3.50 -1.24
CA ASN A 92 1.94 -3.73 -1.51
C ASN A 92 2.45 -5.04 -0.89
N GLN A 93 1.96 -5.41 0.29
CA GLN A 93 2.29 -6.68 0.95
C GLN A 93 1.75 -7.88 0.14
N GLU A 94 0.51 -7.78 -0.33
CA GLU A 94 -0.11 -8.79 -1.18
C GLU A 94 0.62 -8.93 -2.52
N GLU A 95 0.96 -7.81 -3.17
CA GLU A 95 1.75 -7.82 -4.40
C GLU A 95 3.11 -8.51 -4.19
N THR A 96 3.82 -8.17 -3.13
CA THR A 96 5.12 -8.79 -2.80
C THR A 96 4.98 -10.29 -2.59
N LEU A 97 3.92 -10.74 -1.91
CA LEU A 97 3.64 -12.15 -1.70
C LEU A 97 3.33 -12.86 -3.03
N CYS A 98 2.55 -12.24 -3.91
CA CYS A 98 2.26 -12.76 -5.24
C CYS A 98 3.54 -12.95 -6.07
N TRP A 99 4.42 -11.95 -6.12
CA TRP A 99 5.69 -12.05 -6.85
C TRP A 99 6.62 -13.12 -6.26
N THR A 100 6.66 -13.23 -4.94
CA THR A 100 7.46 -14.25 -4.26
C THR A 100 6.99 -15.66 -4.60
N ASN A 101 5.68 -15.89 -4.57
CA ASN A 101 5.11 -17.19 -4.93
C ASN A 101 5.29 -17.49 -6.42
N TYR A 102 5.09 -16.50 -7.29
CA TYR A 102 5.36 -16.61 -8.71
C TYR A 102 6.80 -17.07 -8.98
N GLY A 103 7.80 -16.43 -8.37
CA GLY A 103 9.20 -16.79 -8.54
C GLY A 103 9.51 -18.22 -8.09
N LYS A 104 8.94 -18.65 -6.95
CA LYS A 104 9.10 -20.03 -6.44
C LYS A 104 8.55 -21.07 -7.42
N GLU A 105 7.31 -20.89 -7.86
CA GLU A 105 6.67 -21.81 -8.81
C GLU A 105 7.39 -21.82 -10.15
N PHE A 106 7.84 -20.66 -10.64
CA PHE A 106 8.61 -20.58 -11.87
C PHE A 106 9.88 -21.42 -11.80
N ILE A 107 10.63 -21.34 -10.69
CA ILE A 107 11.85 -22.13 -10.49
C ILE A 107 11.54 -23.63 -10.45
N ILE A 108 10.46 -24.04 -9.77
CA ILE A 108 10.02 -25.45 -9.73
C ILE A 108 9.75 -25.95 -11.15
N GLN A 109 8.90 -25.25 -11.90
CA GLN A 109 8.54 -25.61 -13.27
C GLN A 109 9.76 -25.65 -14.21
N TYR A 110 10.68 -24.68 -14.07
CA TYR A 110 11.92 -24.65 -14.82
C TYR A 110 12.81 -25.86 -14.54
N ASN A 111 13.03 -26.17 -13.26
CA ASN A 111 13.85 -27.30 -12.86
C ASN A 111 13.25 -28.63 -13.33
N ASP A 112 11.93 -28.80 -13.22
CA ASP A 112 11.23 -29.98 -13.70
C ASP A 112 11.36 -30.12 -15.22
N LEU A 113 11.17 -29.04 -15.97
CA LEU A 113 11.32 -29.04 -17.43
C LEU A 113 12.74 -29.41 -17.86
N VAL A 114 13.76 -28.84 -17.22
CA VAL A 114 15.17 -29.14 -17.53
C VAL A 114 15.51 -30.59 -17.21
N LYS A 115 15.09 -31.09 -16.03
CA LYS A 115 15.29 -32.50 -15.63
C LYS A 115 14.62 -33.47 -16.60
N ASN A 116 13.35 -33.24 -16.93
CA ASN A 116 12.57 -34.10 -17.83
C ASN A 116 13.09 -34.10 -19.27
N SER A 117 13.86 -33.06 -19.65
CA SER A 117 14.48 -32.98 -20.96
C SER A 117 15.84 -33.69 -21.07
N ASN A 118 16.35 -34.30 -19.99
CA ASN A 118 17.71 -34.85 -19.90
C ASN A 118 18.79 -33.84 -20.35
N GLY A 119 18.60 -32.55 -20.05
CA GLY A 119 19.51 -31.48 -20.45
C GLY A 119 19.48 -31.12 -21.96
N LYS A 120 18.56 -31.69 -22.74
CA LYS A 120 18.42 -31.35 -24.17
C LYS A 120 17.81 -29.96 -24.41
N ILE A 121 17.10 -29.43 -23.43
CA ILE A 121 16.51 -28.09 -23.49
C ILE A 121 17.46 -27.10 -22.81
N GLY A 122 17.95 -26.13 -23.58
CA GLY A 122 18.71 -25.00 -23.05
C GLY A 122 17.83 -24.02 -22.28
N GLU A 123 18.43 -23.28 -21.34
CA GLU A 123 17.76 -22.34 -20.42
C GLU A 123 16.77 -21.41 -21.12
N LYS A 124 17.21 -20.75 -22.21
CA LYS A 124 16.37 -19.81 -22.97
C LYS A 124 15.09 -20.46 -23.49
N LYS A 125 15.19 -21.70 -23.99
CA LYS A 125 14.05 -22.46 -24.51
C LYS A 125 13.13 -22.93 -23.39
N ALA A 126 13.69 -23.38 -22.26
CA ALA A 126 12.91 -23.78 -21.09
C ALA A 126 12.09 -22.60 -20.54
N LYS A 127 12.73 -21.43 -20.35
CA LYS A 127 12.05 -20.20 -19.93
C LYS A 127 10.96 -19.79 -20.92
N GLY A 128 11.24 -19.85 -22.22
CA GLY A 128 10.26 -19.55 -23.28
C GLY A 128 8.99 -20.39 -23.15
N ILE A 129 9.12 -21.72 -23.03
CA ILE A 129 7.98 -22.63 -22.87
C ILE A 129 7.12 -22.28 -21.64
N ILE A 130 7.76 -21.90 -20.53
CA ILE A 130 7.04 -21.52 -19.31
C ILE A 130 6.29 -20.20 -19.53
N TYR A 131 6.94 -19.20 -20.15
CA TYR A 131 6.29 -17.92 -20.47
C TYR A 131 5.11 -18.08 -21.42
N ASP A 132 5.22 -18.92 -22.45
CA ASP A 132 4.13 -19.18 -23.41
C ASP A 132 2.88 -19.72 -22.68
N LYS A 133 3.06 -20.69 -21.77
CA LYS A 133 1.97 -21.25 -20.95
C LYS A 133 1.38 -20.22 -19.99
N ILE A 134 2.21 -19.39 -19.37
CA ILE A 134 1.74 -18.31 -18.50
C ILE A 134 0.87 -17.34 -19.31
N LEU A 135 1.31 -16.96 -20.51
CA LEU A 135 0.58 -16.03 -21.37
C LEU A 135 -0.79 -16.58 -21.79
N GLU A 136 -0.86 -17.87 -22.14
CA GLU A 136 -2.10 -18.57 -22.44
C GLU A 136 -3.10 -18.47 -21.27
N HIS A 137 -2.66 -18.81 -20.06
CA HIS A 137 -3.51 -18.73 -18.87
C HIS A 137 -3.87 -17.29 -18.49
N LEU A 138 -2.98 -16.33 -18.69
CA LEU A 138 -3.24 -14.91 -18.40
C LEU A 138 -4.39 -14.35 -19.24
N ASN A 139 -4.48 -14.73 -20.51
CA ASN A 139 -5.58 -14.31 -21.38
C ASN A 139 -6.92 -14.81 -20.83
N ILE A 140 -7.01 -16.09 -20.46
CA ILE A 140 -8.22 -16.69 -19.87
C ILE A 140 -8.64 -15.95 -18.58
N ILE A 141 -7.67 -15.64 -17.70
CA ILE A 141 -7.93 -14.91 -16.45
C ILE A 141 -8.45 -13.49 -16.74
N ARG A 142 -7.84 -12.78 -17.69
CA ARG A 142 -8.24 -11.42 -18.05
C ARG A 142 -9.63 -11.38 -18.68
N GLU A 143 -9.93 -12.30 -19.59
CA GLU A 143 -11.25 -12.44 -20.19
C GLU A 143 -12.33 -12.70 -19.14
N ARG A 144 -12.08 -13.62 -18.19
CA ARG A 144 -13.00 -13.86 -17.07
C ARG A 144 -13.24 -12.61 -16.22
N ARG A 145 -12.19 -11.85 -15.90
CA ARG A 145 -12.35 -10.60 -15.12
C ARG A 145 -13.17 -9.56 -15.89
N ALA A 146 -12.93 -9.41 -17.19
CA ALA A 146 -13.70 -8.49 -18.04
C ALA A 146 -15.17 -8.89 -18.10
N TYR A 147 -15.45 -10.18 -18.29
CA TYR A 147 -16.81 -10.73 -18.28
C TYR A 147 -17.53 -10.44 -16.95
N VAL A 148 -16.91 -10.77 -15.80
CA VAL A 148 -17.49 -10.51 -14.47
C VAL A 148 -17.73 -9.01 -14.24
N ALA A 149 -16.78 -8.16 -14.63
CA ALA A 149 -16.94 -6.71 -14.49
C ALA A 149 -18.13 -6.18 -15.33
N SER A 150 -18.30 -6.67 -16.56
CA SER A 150 -19.43 -6.29 -17.42
C SER A 150 -20.78 -6.76 -16.86
N GLN A 151 -20.82 -7.94 -16.23
CA GLN A 151 -22.04 -8.48 -15.64
C GLN A 151 -22.45 -7.71 -14.38
N ASN A 152 -21.49 -7.40 -13.50
CA ASN A 152 -21.74 -6.55 -12.33
C ASN A 152 -22.23 -5.14 -12.74
N CYS A 153 -21.68 -4.54 -13.79
CA CYS A 153 -22.19 -3.26 -14.33
C CYS A 153 -23.64 -3.36 -14.85
N SER A 154 -24.02 -4.50 -15.45
CA SER A 154 -25.37 -4.71 -15.97
C SER A 154 -26.43 -4.87 -14.86
N GLU A 155 -26.05 -5.37 -13.69
CA GLU A 155 -26.95 -5.48 -12.53
C GLU A 155 -27.25 -4.11 -11.89
N VAL A 156 -26.27 -3.21 -11.84
CA VAL A 156 -26.49 -1.82 -11.39
C VAL A 156 -27.47 -1.07 -12.31
N SER A 157 -27.44 -1.36 -13.62
CA SER A 157 -28.37 -0.75 -14.59
C SER A 157 -29.82 -1.21 -14.41
N LYS A 158 -30.08 -2.41 -13.85
CA LYS A 158 -31.44 -2.88 -13.57
C LYS A 158 -32.13 -2.11 -12.44
N PHE A 159 -31.37 -1.44 -11.57
CA PHE A 159 -31.91 -0.56 -10.53
C PHE A 159 -32.27 0.85 -11.04
N VAL A 160 -31.75 1.26 -12.19
CA VAL A 160 -32.00 2.60 -12.77
C VAL A 160 -33.28 2.62 -13.62
N VAL A 161 -33.84 1.47 -14.01
CA VAL A 161 -35.05 1.38 -14.85
C VAL A 161 -36.36 1.33 -14.03
N TRP A 162 -36.30 1.58 -12.71
CA TRP A 162 -37.47 1.64 -11.82
C TRP A 162 -37.66 3.01 -11.13
N PHE A 163 -37.31 4.10 -11.82
CA PHE A 163 -37.75 5.47 -11.51
C PHE A 163 -38.23 6.14 -12.80
#